data_AF-A0AAD7D9E8-F1
#
_entry.id   AF-A0AAD7D9E8-F1
#
_cell.length_a   1.000
_cell.length_b   1.000
_cell.length_c   1.000
_cell.angle_alpha   90.00
_cell.angle_beta   90.00
_cell.angle_gamma   90.00
#
_symmetry.space_group_name_H-M   'P 1'
#
loop_
_entity.id
_entity.type
_entity.pdbx_description
1 polymer ?
#
loop_
_entity_poly.entity_id
_entity_poly.type
_entity_poly.pdbx_seq_one_letter_code
_entity_poly.pdbx_strand_id
1 'polypeptide(L)'
;MAYAFAVTRPVNPPGAEPVITEEQLWKALEYKARNPSAFVPIISSCKVTVDDGKKLVREVTFGSSPDIVTEEIQAHAATIVYFEMDTGTRVTNVVSYGADDELLLTYGFANGIPGIAADEPKPSAKELNARVGKSVEGSIAVVRQMLKDGKL
;
A
#
# COMPACT_ATOMS: atom_id res chain seq x y z
N MET A 1 1.79 21.42 -8.45
CA MET A 1 1.05 20.33 -9.12
C MET A 1 1.17 19.11 -8.24
N ALA A 2 0.06 18.44 -7.90
CA ALA A 2 0.11 17.24 -7.10
C ALA A 2 0.85 16.11 -7.85
N TYR A 3 1.73 15.38 -7.16
CA TYR A 3 2.61 14.39 -7.79
C TYR A 3 1.87 13.10 -8.11
N ALA A 4 2.26 12.47 -9.22
CA ALA A 4 1.90 11.10 -9.55
C ALA A 4 3.17 10.28 -9.74
N PHE A 5 3.18 9.07 -9.21
CA PHE A 5 4.32 8.17 -9.30
C PHE A 5 3.86 6.73 -9.12
N ALA A 6 4.54 5.79 -9.75
CA ALA A 6 4.32 4.37 -9.54
C ALA A 6 5.65 3.66 -9.34
N VAL A 7 5.65 2.67 -8.46
CA VAL A 7 6.83 1.87 -8.17
C VAL A 7 6.48 0.41 -7.99
N THR A 8 7.27 -0.45 -8.61
CA THR A 8 7.12 -1.90 -8.58
C THR A 8 8.29 -2.54 -7.85
N ARG A 9 8.03 -3.57 -7.06
CA ARG A 9 9.05 -4.41 -6.44
C ARG A 9 8.71 -5.89 -6.64
N PRO A 10 9.72 -6.75 -6.84
CA PRO A 10 9.51 -8.19 -6.79
C PRO A 10 9.06 -8.57 -5.38
N VAL A 11 8.01 -9.37 -5.30
CA VAL A 11 7.52 -9.88 -4.03
C VAL A 11 8.52 -10.88 -3.47
N ASN A 12 9.06 -11.76 -4.32
CA ASN A 12 10.05 -12.77 -3.97
C ASN A 12 11.39 -12.53 -4.70
N PRO A 13 12.21 -11.54 -4.28
CA PRO A 13 13.56 -11.39 -4.83
C PRO A 13 14.41 -12.62 -4.47
N PRO A 14 15.51 -12.89 -5.20
CA PRO A 14 16.37 -14.05 -4.96
C PRO A 14 16.82 -14.18 -3.49
N GLY A 15 16.65 -15.37 -2.92
CA GLY A 15 17.04 -15.70 -1.54
C GLY A 15 16.05 -15.23 -0.46
N ALA A 16 14.90 -14.68 -0.82
CA ALA A 16 13.92 -14.20 0.15
C ALA A 16 13.01 -15.32 0.68
N GLU A 17 12.96 -15.47 2.01
CA GLU A 17 12.19 -16.52 2.70
C GLU A 17 11.30 -15.97 3.84
N PRO A 18 10.09 -16.51 4.05
CA PRO A 18 9.42 -17.50 3.20
C PRO A 18 9.03 -16.91 1.83
N VAL A 19 8.91 -17.78 0.83
CA VAL A 19 8.29 -17.44 -0.46
C VAL A 19 6.81 -17.13 -0.23
N ILE A 20 6.38 -15.95 -0.68
CA ILE A 20 4.98 -15.51 -0.58
C ILE A 20 4.24 -15.95 -1.84
N THR A 21 3.11 -16.66 -1.68
CA THR A 21 2.19 -16.96 -2.80
C THR A 21 1.27 -15.78 -3.12
N GLU A 22 0.66 -15.77 -4.30
CA GLU A 22 -0.34 -14.75 -4.68
C GLU A 22 -1.50 -14.69 -3.66
N GLU A 23 -2.03 -15.85 -3.27
CA GLU A 23 -3.11 -15.94 -2.28
C GLU A 23 -2.71 -15.33 -0.93
N GLN A 24 -1.50 -15.62 -0.44
CA GLN A 24 -0.99 -15.07 0.80
C GLN A 24 -0.77 -13.57 0.72
N LEU A 25 -0.23 -13.08 -0.41
CA LEU A 25 -0.07 -11.66 -0.66
C LEU A 25 -1.43 -10.96 -0.68
N TRP A 26 -2.41 -11.53 -1.37
CA TRP A 26 -3.75 -10.97 -1.46
C TRP A 26 -4.42 -10.89 -0.08
N LYS A 27 -4.40 -11.98 0.68
CA LYS A 27 -4.91 -12.01 2.07
C LYS A 27 -4.24 -10.96 2.95
N ALA A 28 -2.94 -10.71 2.76
CA ALA A 28 -2.23 -9.67 3.47
C ALA A 28 -2.63 -8.25 3.05
N LEU A 29 -2.92 -8.02 1.76
CA LEU A 29 -3.43 -6.73 1.28
C LEU A 29 -4.85 -6.45 1.80
N GLU A 30 -5.71 -7.47 1.87
CA GLU A 30 -7.04 -7.36 2.50
C GLU A 30 -6.93 -7.07 4.00
N TYR A 31 -5.96 -7.68 4.68
CA TYR A 31 -5.67 -7.39 6.08
C TYR A 31 -5.13 -5.96 6.25
N LYS A 32 -4.21 -5.52 5.38
CA LYS A 32 -3.67 -4.15 5.34
C LYS A 32 -4.76 -3.11 5.11
N ALA A 33 -5.77 -3.41 4.28
CA ALA A 33 -6.88 -2.50 4.04
C ALA A 33 -7.67 -2.18 5.32
N ARG A 34 -7.72 -3.12 6.27
CA ARG A 34 -8.38 -2.97 7.58
C ARG A 34 -7.41 -2.51 8.68
N ASN A 35 -6.13 -2.86 8.56
CA ASN A 35 -5.09 -2.66 9.57
C ASN A 35 -3.84 -1.98 8.97
N PRO A 36 -3.96 -0.78 8.40
CA PRO A 36 -2.89 -0.17 7.61
C PRO A 36 -1.66 0.21 8.42
N SER A 37 -1.81 0.53 9.71
CA SER A 37 -0.70 0.94 10.59
C SER A 37 0.40 -0.12 10.71
N ALA A 38 0.08 -1.40 10.52
CA ALA A 38 1.09 -2.47 10.50
C ALA A 38 2.00 -2.42 9.27
N PHE A 39 1.56 -1.79 8.18
CA PHE A 39 2.25 -1.75 6.88
C PHE A 39 2.79 -0.36 6.54
N VAL A 40 2.16 0.68 7.07
CA VAL A 40 2.44 2.07 6.75
C VAL A 40 2.73 2.81 8.06
N PRO A 41 4.02 2.90 8.48
CA PRO A 41 4.38 3.39 9.80
C PRO A 41 3.94 4.83 10.12
N ILE A 42 3.68 5.65 9.10
CA ILE A 42 3.18 7.01 9.29
C ILE A 42 1.69 7.04 9.68
N ILE A 43 0.92 5.97 9.49
CA ILE A 43 -0.50 5.94 9.92
C ILE A 43 -0.57 5.71 11.42
N SER A 44 -0.93 6.76 12.16
CA SER A 44 -0.97 6.76 13.62
C SER A 44 -2.27 6.19 14.19
N SER A 45 -3.38 6.29 13.46
CA SER A 45 -4.63 5.64 13.81
C SER A 45 -5.40 5.21 12.57
N CYS A 46 -6.23 4.19 12.73
CA CYS A 46 -7.16 3.71 11.72
C CYS A 46 -8.43 3.24 12.40
N LYS A 47 -9.57 3.69 11.88
CA LYS A 47 -10.90 3.24 12.30
C LYS A 47 -11.70 2.88 11.06
N VAL A 48 -12.05 1.61 10.94
CA VAL A 48 -12.98 1.15 9.90
C VAL A 48 -14.39 1.64 10.26
N THR A 49 -15.02 2.39 9.36
CA THR A 49 -16.36 2.96 9.55
C THR A 49 -17.43 2.19 8.79
N VAL A 50 -17.06 1.55 7.69
CA VAL A 50 -17.93 0.67 6.89
C VAL A 50 -17.10 -0.53 6.43
N ASP A 51 -17.60 -1.75 6.64
CA ASP A 51 -17.07 -2.98 6.05
C ASP A 51 -18.23 -3.98 5.89
N ASP A 52 -18.80 -4.04 4.68
CA ASP A 52 -19.94 -4.91 4.35
C ASP A 52 -19.58 -5.97 3.30
N GLY A 53 -18.29 -6.15 3.03
CA GLY A 53 -17.75 -7.06 2.00
C GLY A 53 -17.85 -6.51 0.57
N LYS A 54 -18.62 -5.46 0.30
CA LYS A 54 -18.69 -4.77 -1.00
C LYS A 54 -18.04 -3.39 -0.94
N LYS A 55 -18.17 -2.72 0.20
CA LYS A 55 -17.64 -1.40 0.49
C LYS A 55 -16.81 -1.48 1.75
N LEU A 56 -15.60 -0.94 1.67
CA LEU A 56 -14.73 -0.72 2.81
C LEU A 56 -14.41 0.77 2.90
N VAL A 57 -14.73 1.39 4.04
CA VAL A 57 -14.40 2.79 4.33
C VAL A 57 -13.68 2.85 5.67
N ARG A 58 -12.62 3.64 5.74
CA ARG A 58 -11.89 3.89 6.98
C ARG A 58 -11.53 5.36 7.14
N GLU A 59 -11.38 5.76 8.39
CA GLU A 59 -10.81 7.04 8.81
C GLU A 59 -9.39 6.78 9.29
N VAL A 60 -8.41 7.52 8.74
CA VAL A 60 -6.99 7.41 9.13
C VAL A 60 -6.42 8.76 9.51
N THR A 61 -5.46 8.75 10.43
CA THR A 61 -4.63 9.92 10.76
C THR A 61 -3.18 9.64 10.41
N PHE A 62 -2.47 10.64 9.91
CA PHE A 62 -1.07 10.52 9.51
C PHE A 62 -0.16 11.31 10.45
N GLY A 63 0.85 10.63 11.02
CA GLY A 63 1.82 11.21 11.94
C GLY A 63 1.13 11.84 13.17
N SER A 64 1.55 13.06 13.49
CA SER A 64 0.95 13.89 14.54
C SER A 64 -0.11 14.86 14.02
N SER A 65 -0.55 14.72 12.77
CA SER A 65 -1.61 15.59 12.23
C SER A 65 -2.92 15.32 12.97
N PRO A 66 -3.68 16.37 13.34
CA PRO A 66 -5.04 16.20 13.86
C PRO A 66 -6.05 15.85 12.75
N ASP A 67 -5.65 15.96 11.48
CA ASP A 67 -6.55 15.78 10.35
C ASP A 67 -6.90 14.30 10.17
N ILE A 68 -8.21 14.04 10.06
CA ILE A 68 -8.77 12.73 9.72
C ILE A 68 -9.00 12.71 8.21
N VAL A 69 -8.43 11.71 7.55
CA VAL A 69 -8.63 11.44 6.13
C VAL A 69 -9.54 10.24 6.00
N THR A 70 -10.62 10.39 5.24
CA THR A 70 -11.50 9.27 4.88
C THR A 70 -10.96 8.59 3.63
N GLU A 71 -10.77 7.28 3.68
CA GLU A 71 -10.41 6.45 2.55
C GLU A 71 -11.55 5.50 2.19
N GLU A 72 -12.06 5.61 0.96
CA GLU A 72 -12.91 4.59 0.35
C GLU A 72 -12.03 3.57 -0.39
N ILE A 73 -12.25 2.29 -0.08
CA ILE A 73 -11.40 1.20 -0.55
C ILE A 73 -12.24 0.23 -1.37
N GLN A 74 -11.72 -0.09 -2.56
CA GLN A 74 -12.33 -1.05 -3.48
C GLN A 74 -11.28 -2.10 -3.87
N ALA A 75 -11.54 -3.35 -3.54
CA ALA A 75 -10.65 -4.47 -3.83
C ALA A 75 -11.26 -5.37 -4.91
N HIS A 76 -10.47 -5.69 -5.92
CA HIS A 76 -10.79 -6.68 -6.94
C HIS A 76 -9.82 -7.85 -6.77
N ALA A 77 -10.38 -8.97 -6.30
CA ALA A 77 -9.66 -10.14 -5.81
C ALA A 77 -8.45 -10.53 -6.68
N ALA A 78 -7.35 -10.87 -6.01
CA ALA A 78 -6.06 -11.30 -6.58
C ALA A 78 -5.35 -10.30 -7.51
N THR A 79 -5.90 -9.11 -7.80
CA THR A 79 -5.31 -8.23 -8.82
C THR A 79 -5.07 -6.80 -8.33
N ILE A 80 -6.08 -6.12 -7.79
CA ILE A 80 -5.98 -4.67 -7.62
C ILE A 80 -6.80 -4.13 -6.46
N VAL A 81 -6.23 -3.19 -5.71
CA VAL A 81 -6.92 -2.45 -4.65
C VAL A 81 -6.79 -0.95 -4.93
N TYR A 82 -7.93 -0.26 -4.96
CA TYR A 82 -8.02 1.19 -5.03
C TYR A 82 -8.29 1.76 -3.64
N PHE A 83 -7.62 2.87 -3.32
CA PHE A 83 -7.86 3.68 -2.14
C PHE A 83 -8.08 5.11 -2.63
N GLU A 84 -9.27 5.65 -2.40
CA GLU A 84 -9.65 7.01 -2.76
C GLU A 84 -9.79 7.82 -1.47
N MET A 85 -8.94 8.83 -1.30
CA MET A 85 -9.00 9.75 -0.16
C MET A 85 -9.99 10.89 -0.44
N ASP A 86 -10.68 11.38 0.59
CA ASP A 86 -11.54 12.57 0.51
C ASP A 86 -10.77 13.85 0.12
N THR A 87 -9.46 13.89 0.35
CA THR A 87 -8.53 14.92 -0.16
C THR A 87 -8.33 14.86 -1.68
N GLY A 88 -8.84 13.83 -2.36
CA GLY A 88 -8.70 13.58 -3.79
C GLY A 88 -7.44 12.80 -4.19
N THR A 89 -6.57 12.42 -3.25
CA THR A 89 -5.43 11.54 -3.53
C THR A 89 -5.92 10.12 -3.78
N ARG A 90 -5.41 9.48 -4.85
CA ARG A 90 -5.68 8.06 -5.15
C ARG A 90 -4.42 7.23 -4.97
N VAL A 91 -4.53 6.14 -4.22
CA VAL A 91 -3.51 5.09 -4.14
C VAL A 91 -4.05 3.83 -4.83
N THR A 92 -3.20 3.17 -5.60
CA THR A 92 -3.52 1.89 -6.25
C THR A 92 -2.46 0.87 -5.87
N ASN A 93 -2.86 -0.29 -5.40
CA ASN A 93 -1.96 -1.43 -5.17
C ASN A 93 -2.30 -2.51 -6.20
N VAL A 94 -1.33 -2.92 -7.02
CA VAL A 94 -1.51 -3.92 -8.06
C VAL A 94 -0.62 -5.12 -7.78
N VAL A 95 -1.23 -6.30 -7.78
CA VAL A 95 -0.55 -7.59 -7.84
C VAL A 95 -0.51 -8.00 -9.31
N SER A 96 0.67 -8.32 -9.82
CA SER A 96 0.87 -8.68 -11.22
C SER A 96 2.01 -9.68 -11.37
N TYR A 97 2.15 -10.23 -12.56
CA TYR A 97 3.25 -11.10 -12.94
C TYR A 97 4.15 -10.39 -13.97
N GLY A 98 5.45 -10.58 -13.84
CA GLY A 98 6.40 -10.17 -14.88
C GLY A 98 6.57 -11.23 -15.97
N ALA A 99 7.58 -11.05 -16.81
CA ALA A 99 7.78 -11.92 -17.97
C ALA A 99 8.30 -13.32 -17.62
N ASP A 100 8.89 -13.48 -16.43
CA ASP A 100 9.48 -14.72 -15.92
C ASP A 100 8.61 -15.33 -14.79
N ASP A 101 7.29 -15.08 -14.84
CA ASP A 101 6.30 -15.46 -13.82
C ASP A 101 6.63 -14.94 -12.40
N GLU A 102 7.43 -13.88 -12.28
CA GLU A 102 7.74 -13.29 -11.00
C GLU A 102 6.55 -12.51 -10.44
N LEU A 103 6.16 -12.80 -9.20
CA LEU A 103 5.10 -12.07 -8.52
C LEU A 103 5.59 -10.66 -8.16
N LEU A 104 4.86 -9.64 -8.60
CA LEU A 104 5.19 -8.22 -8.46
C LEU A 104 4.13 -7.50 -7.64
N LEU A 105 4.55 -6.53 -6.84
CA LEU A 105 3.67 -5.59 -6.15
C LEU A 105 3.99 -4.16 -6.60
N THR A 106 2.98 -3.47 -7.08
CA THR A 106 3.09 -2.08 -7.57
C THR A 106 2.24 -1.15 -6.73
N TYR A 107 2.83 -0.06 -6.21
CA TYR A 107 2.08 1.05 -5.61
C TYR A 107 2.09 2.22 -6.58
N GLY A 108 0.90 2.63 -7.00
CA GLY A 108 0.65 3.81 -7.82
C GLY A 108 -0.03 4.90 -7.01
N PHE A 109 0.33 6.14 -7.29
CA PHE A 109 -0.18 7.34 -6.64
C PHE A 109 -0.62 8.34 -7.72
N ALA A 110 -1.80 8.91 -7.55
CA ALA A 110 -2.31 9.99 -8.40
C ALA A 110 -2.88 11.11 -7.53
N ASN A 111 -2.71 12.34 -8.00
CA ASN A 111 -3.16 13.55 -7.32
C ASN A 111 -2.59 13.73 -5.90
N GLY A 112 -1.35 13.29 -5.68
CA GLY A 112 -0.66 13.38 -4.40
C GLY A 112 0.05 12.08 -4.01
N ILE A 113 1.08 12.20 -3.19
CA ILE A 113 1.72 11.05 -2.53
C ILE A 113 1.59 11.29 -1.02
N PRO A 114 0.90 10.43 -0.26
CA PRO A 114 0.74 10.61 1.17
C PRO A 114 2.09 10.76 1.89
N GLY A 115 2.20 11.76 2.77
CA GLY A 115 3.44 12.06 3.49
C GLY A 115 4.48 12.87 2.70
N ILE A 116 4.16 13.28 1.47
CA ILE A 116 4.96 14.19 0.65
C ILE A 116 4.16 15.49 0.46
N ALA A 117 4.73 16.62 0.88
CA ALA A 117 4.04 17.90 0.82
C ALA A 117 3.98 18.44 -0.63
N ALA A 118 2.89 19.11 -1.00
CA ALA A 118 2.69 19.60 -2.37
C ALA A 118 3.57 20.81 -2.73
N ASP A 119 4.15 21.46 -1.73
CA ASP A 119 5.02 22.63 -1.81
C ASP A 119 6.51 22.28 -1.78
N GLU A 120 6.88 21.01 -1.56
CA GLU A 120 8.28 20.59 -1.66
C GLU A 120 8.78 20.67 -3.12
N PRO A 121 10.06 20.98 -3.38
CA PRO A 121 10.62 20.88 -4.72
C PRO A 121 10.42 19.46 -5.27
N LYS A 122 9.92 19.34 -6.50
CA LYS A 122 9.62 18.03 -7.12
C LYS A 122 10.84 17.10 -7.01
N PRO A 123 10.75 16.00 -6.24
CA PRO A 123 11.88 15.08 -6.14
C PRO A 123 12.13 14.41 -7.49
N SER A 124 13.38 14.04 -7.73
CA SER A 124 13.72 13.26 -8.92
C SER A 124 13.01 11.91 -8.90
N ALA A 125 12.84 11.30 -10.09
CA ALA A 125 12.28 9.95 -10.19
C ALA A 125 13.10 8.92 -9.37
N LYS A 126 14.42 9.13 -9.25
CA LYS A 126 15.30 8.29 -8.44
C LYS A 126 14.99 8.40 -6.94
N GLU A 127 14.77 9.61 -6.45
CA GLU A 127 14.41 9.86 -5.05
C GLU A 127 13.01 9.31 -4.72
N LEU A 128 12.02 9.53 -5.59
CA LEU A 128 10.69 8.95 -5.43
C LEU A 128 10.74 7.43 -5.45
N ASN A 129 11.48 6.81 -6.38
CA ASN A 129 11.65 5.36 -6.42
C ASN A 129 12.27 4.83 -5.12
N ALA A 130 13.23 5.54 -4.53
CA ALA A 130 13.84 5.15 -3.26
C ALA A 130 12.89 5.31 -2.07
N ARG A 131 12.15 6.42 -1.99
CA ARG A 131 11.22 6.71 -0.89
C ARG A 131 9.99 5.79 -0.94
N VAL A 132 9.29 5.78 -2.06
CA VAL A 132 8.05 5.02 -2.24
C VAL A 132 8.34 3.51 -2.35
N GLY A 133 9.46 3.14 -2.96
CA GLY A 133 9.90 1.75 -3.05
C GLY A 133 10.08 1.08 -1.69
N LYS A 134 10.62 1.81 -0.71
CA LYS A 134 10.73 1.33 0.68
C LYS A 134 9.37 1.01 1.30
N SER A 135 8.31 1.71 0.92
CA SER A 135 6.95 1.40 1.40
C SER A 135 6.42 0.08 0.84
N VAL A 136 6.74 -0.24 -0.42
CA VAL A 136 6.41 -1.53 -1.03
C VAL A 136 7.22 -2.65 -0.37
N GLU A 137 8.53 -2.47 -0.26
CA GLU A 137 9.45 -3.42 0.40
C GLU A 137 9.05 -3.67 1.86
N GLY A 138 8.73 -2.62 2.61
CA GLY A 138 8.26 -2.72 3.99
C GLY A 138 6.95 -3.49 4.10
N SER A 139 6.00 -3.26 3.19
CA SER A 139 4.75 -4.03 3.17
C SER A 139 5.00 -5.51 2.90
N ILE A 140 5.87 -5.86 1.94
CA ILE A 140 6.28 -7.25 1.67
C ILE A 140 6.96 -7.87 2.89
N ALA A 141 7.81 -7.11 3.59
CA ALA A 141 8.47 -7.58 4.81
C ALA A 141 7.46 -7.90 5.93
N VAL A 142 6.42 -7.07 6.08
CA VAL A 142 5.31 -7.33 7.02
C VAL A 142 4.56 -8.59 6.62
N VAL A 143 4.27 -8.81 5.32
CA VAL A 143 3.64 -10.07 4.85
C VAL A 143 4.49 -11.28 5.25
N ARG A 144 5.81 -11.23 5.01
CA ARG A 144 6.71 -12.33 5.43
C ARG A 144 6.68 -12.56 6.93
N GLN A 145 6.65 -11.49 7.73
CA GLN A 145 6.58 -11.64 9.17
C GLN A 145 5.25 -12.26 9.60
N MET A 146 4.13 -11.86 9.00
CA MET A 146 2.83 -12.46 9.27
C MET A 146 2.79 -13.96 8.93
N LEU A 147 3.46 -14.39 7.85
CA LEU A 147 3.62 -15.80 7.52
C LEU A 147 4.41 -16.56 8.58
N LYS A 148 5.55 -16.00 9.03
CA LYS A 148 6.37 -16.58 10.10
C LYS A 148 5.60 -16.70 11.43
N ASP A 149 4.72 -15.74 11.69
CA ASP A 149 3.87 -15.71 12.87
C ASP A 149 2.62 -16.62 12.77
N GLY A 150 2.36 -17.24 11.61
CA GLY A 150 1.16 -18.06 11.37
C GLY A 150 -0.15 -17.26 11.30
N LYS A 151 -0.09 -15.99 10.93
CA LYS A 151 -1.24 -15.06 10.87
C LYS A 151 -1.91 -14.98 9.48
N LEU A 152 -1.30 -15.60 8.47
CA LEU A 152 -1.81 -15.67 7.09
C LEU A 152 -1.99 -17.13 6.67
#